data_AF-A0A6C1E006-F1
#
_entry.id   AF-A0A6C1E006-F1
#
_cell.length_a   1.000
_cell.length_b   1.000
_cell.length_c   1.000
_cell.angle_alpha   90.00
_cell.angle_beta   90.00
_cell.angle_gamma   90.00
#
_symmetry.space_group_name_H-M   'P 1'
#
loop_
_entity.id
_entity.type
_entity.pdbx_description
1 polymer ?
#
loop_
_entity_poly.entity_id
_entity_poly.type
_entity_poly.pdbx_seq_one_letter_code
_entity_poly.pdbx_strand_id
1 'polypeptide(L)'
;MVKHSFIELAEHASKLRRSIPPVKLTYKNMLRDPSVKYRAFAPPKMVKRIWPDKTIQKAPRWLSTDLRDGNQSLPDPMSVAQKKEYFHKLINIGFKEIEVSFPSASQTDFDFTRYAVENAPDDVGIQCLVQSREHLIKEPWKH
;
A
#
# COMPACT_ATOMS: atom_id res chain seq x y z
N MET A 1 29.35 16.97 39.76
CA MET A 1 28.40 16.11 40.50
C MET A 1 27.23 15.58 39.64
N VAL A 2 26.92 16.15 38.46
CA VAL A 2 25.71 15.79 37.67
C VAL A 2 25.93 14.65 36.65
N LYS A 3 27.16 14.39 36.19
CA LYS A 3 27.44 13.37 35.15
C LYS A 3 27.23 11.90 35.60
N HIS A 4 27.42 11.59 36.88
CA HIS A 4 27.21 10.22 37.39
C HIS A 4 25.73 9.87 37.53
N SER A 5 24.87 10.86 37.80
CA SER A 5 23.43 10.64 38.01
C SER A 5 22.69 10.27 36.71
N PHE A 6 23.10 10.82 35.56
CA PHE A 6 22.51 10.46 34.26
C PHE A 6 22.85 9.04 33.80
N ILE A 7 24.05 8.55 34.14
CA ILE A 7 24.49 7.19 33.80
C ILE A 7 23.74 6.17 34.66
N GLU A 8 23.57 6.44 35.95
CA GLU A 8 22.76 5.60 36.85
C GLU A 8 21.28 5.57 36.45
N LEU A 9 20.71 6.69 35.99
CA LEU A 9 19.33 6.73 35.50
C LEU A 9 19.15 5.89 34.23
N ALA A 10 20.13 5.93 33.31
CA ALA A 10 20.14 5.13 32.09
C ALA A 10 20.30 3.62 32.38
N GLU A 11 21.15 3.26 33.35
CA GLU A 11 21.28 1.87 33.82
C GLU A 11 20.03 1.37 34.54
N HIS A 12 19.35 2.21 35.33
CA HIS A 12 18.07 1.88 35.96
C HIS A 12 16.94 1.72 34.94
N ALA A 13 16.89 2.57 33.92
CA ALA A 13 15.89 2.49 32.85
C ALA A 13 16.07 1.22 31.99
N SER A 14 17.31 0.79 31.74
CA SER A 14 17.60 -0.48 31.04
C SER A 14 17.17 -1.71 31.84
N LYS A 15 17.23 -1.66 33.17
CA LYS A 15 16.77 -2.74 34.08
C LYS A 15 15.24 -2.82 34.19
N LEU A 16 14.51 -1.76 33.82
CA LEU A 16 13.05 -1.70 33.81
C LEU A 16 12.41 -2.14 32.49
N ARG A 17 13.10 -2.96 31.68
CA ARG A 17 12.39 -3.83 30.73
C ARG A 17 11.57 -4.83 31.54
N ARG A 18 10.35 -4.45 31.92
CA ARG A 18 9.30 -5.40 32.30
C ARG A 18 9.14 -6.35 31.12
N SER A 19 9.83 -7.48 31.19
CA SER A 19 9.57 -8.64 30.34
C SER A 19 8.10 -8.95 30.54
N ILE A 20 7.30 -8.68 29.52
CA ILE A 20 5.90 -9.14 29.49
C ILE A 20 5.99 -10.66 29.68
N PRO A 21 5.38 -11.23 30.73
CA PRO A 21 5.42 -12.67 30.93
C PRO A 21 4.82 -13.33 29.69
N PRO A 22 5.47 -14.37 29.12
CA PRO A 22 5.00 -14.99 27.90
C PRO A 22 3.58 -15.52 28.12
N VAL A 23 2.65 -15.11 27.28
CA VAL A 23 1.27 -15.60 27.31
C VAL A 23 1.29 -17.11 27.10
N LYS A 24 0.75 -17.89 28.05
CA LYS A 24 0.55 -19.33 27.88
C LYS A 24 -0.61 -19.56 26.92
N LEU A 25 -0.30 -19.70 25.64
CA LEU A 25 -1.27 -20.00 24.59
C LEU A 25 -1.53 -21.51 24.54
N THR A 26 -2.80 -21.90 24.46
CA THR A 26 -3.29 -23.30 24.55
C THR A 26 -3.23 -24.07 23.23
N TYR A 27 -2.67 -23.49 22.16
CA TYR A 27 -2.65 -24.10 20.82
C TYR A 27 -1.48 -25.08 20.66
N LYS A 28 -1.81 -26.34 20.35
CA LYS A 28 -0.90 -27.50 20.25
C LYS A 28 0.20 -27.39 19.19
N ASN A 29 0.07 -26.46 18.23
CA ASN A 29 0.96 -26.29 17.06
C ASN A 29 1.79 -24.99 17.07
N MET A 30 1.84 -24.26 18.19
CA MET A 30 2.62 -23.01 18.24
C MET A 30 4.09 -23.30 18.55
N LEU A 31 5.00 -22.72 17.76
CA LEU A 31 6.45 -22.79 18.01
C LEU A 31 6.76 -22.25 19.42
N ARG A 32 7.63 -22.95 20.16
CA ARG A 32 8.07 -22.54 21.52
C ARG A 32 8.70 -21.15 21.54
N ASP A 33 9.33 -20.77 20.44
CA ASP A 33 9.81 -19.43 20.17
C ASP A 33 9.34 -19.01 18.76
N PRO A 34 8.25 -18.25 18.64
CA PRO A 34 7.76 -17.78 17.35
C PRO A 34 8.75 -16.84 16.64
N SER A 35 9.73 -16.26 17.35
CA SER A 35 10.71 -15.33 16.77
C SER A 35 11.64 -16.02 15.77
N VAL A 36 11.92 -17.32 15.94
CA VAL A 36 12.75 -18.11 15.01
C VAL A 36 12.11 -18.30 13.63
N LYS A 37 10.80 -18.07 13.51
CA LYS A 37 10.07 -18.16 12.23
C LYS A 37 10.45 -17.02 11.27
N TYR A 38 10.84 -15.87 11.80
CA TYR A 38 11.07 -14.65 11.03
C TYR A 38 12.53 -14.23 11.09
N ARG A 39 13.15 -14.09 9.91
CA ARG A 39 14.51 -13.54 9.81
C ARG A 39 14.44 -12.02 9.75
N ALA A 40 15.38 -11.36 10.42
CA ALA A 40 15.55 -9.91 10.31
C ALA A 40 15.84 -9.52 8.86
N PHE A 41 15.27 -8.39 8.42
CA PHE A 41 15.56 -7.82 7.11
C PHE A 41 17.04 -7.41 7.04
N ALA A 42 17.73 -7.80 5.97
CA ALA A 42 19.11 -7.41 5.72
C ALA A 42 19.13 -6.14 4.84
N PRO A 43 19.34 -4.94 5.41
CA PRO A 43 19.25 -3.70 4.64
C PRO A 43 20.40 -3.60 3.63
N PRO A 44 20.14 -3.11 2.40
CA PRO A 44 21.19 -2.85 1.43
C PRO A 44 22.12 -1.74 1.92
N LYS A 45 23.43 -1.87 1.66
CA LYS A 45 24.43 -0.85 2.02
C LYS A 45 24.32 0.36 1.09
N MET A 46 23.64 1.41 1.55
CA MET A 46 23.56 2.70 0.85
C MET A 46 24.52 3.72 1.47
N VAL A 47 25.80 3.66 1.05
CA VAL A 47 26.91 4.44 1.64
C VAL A 47 26.79 5.95 1.38
N LYS A 48 26.16 6.34 0.27
CA LYS A 48 25.98 7.75 -0.14
C LYS A 48 24.51 8.12 -0.32
N ARG A 49 23.66 7.78 0.65
CA ARG A 49 22.25 8.20 0.64
C ARG A 49 22.15 9.70 0.89
N ILE A 50 21.38 10.39 0.04
CA ILE A 50 21.18 11.84 0.12
C ILE A 50 19.75 12.22 0.53
N TRP A 51 18.83 11.25 0.60
CA TRP A 51 17.45 11.50 1.00
C TRP A 51 17.30 11.99 2.45
N PRO A 52 18.18 11.65 3.43
CA PRO A 52 18.04 12.19 4.78
C PRO A 52 18.25 13.71 4.88
N ASP A 53 19.07 14.27 3.98
CA ASP A 53 19.41 15.70 3.98
C ASP A 53 18.48 16.53 3.08
N LYS A 54 17.51 15.88 2.41
CA LYS A 54 16.58 16.54 1.48
C LYS A 54 15.22 16.75 2.11
N THR A 55 14.71 17.97 2.02
CA THR A 55 13.32 18.31 2.34
C THR A 55 12.48 18.31 1.07
N ILE A 56 11.25 17.81 1.16
CA ILE A 56 10.29 17.81 0.04
C ILE A 56 9.86 19.26 -0.23
N GLN A 57 10.09 19.75 -1.45
CA GLN A 57 9.76 21.14 -1.85
C GLN A 57 8.61 21.24 -2.85
N LYS A 58 8.23 20.13 -3.49
CA LYS A 58 7.19 20.07 -4.52
C LYS A 58 6.34 18.83 -4.29
N ALA A 59 5.05 18.95 -4.56
CA ALA A 59 4.16 17.79 -4.59
C ALA A 59 4.64 16.77 -5.64
N PRO A 60 4.65 15.47 -5.31
CA PRO A 60 4.92 14.44 -6.29
C PRO A 60 3.75 14.33 -7.29
N ARG A 61 3.96 13.56 -8.35
CA ARG A 61 2.87 13.10 -9.20
C ARG A 61 2.09 12.02 -8.43
N TRP A 62 0.78 12.21 -8.31
CA TRP A 62 -0.10 11.31 -7.57
C TRP A 62 -0.83 10.38 -8.53
N LEU A 63 -0.81 9.08 -8.18
CA LEU A 63 -1.62 8.04 -8.79
C LEU A 63 -2.52 7.47 -7.69
N SER A 64 -3.83 7.56 -7.89
CA SER A 64 -4.81 6.92 -6.99
C SER A 64 -5.04 5.48 -7.44
N THR A 65 -5.01 4.54 -6.49
CA THR A 65 -5.25 3.10 -6.73
C THR A 65 -6.51 2.58 -6.03
N ASP A 66 -7.32 3.49 -5.51
CA ASP A 66 -8.48 3.22 -4.65
C ASP A 66 -9.54 2.37 -5.36
N LEU A 67 -9.78 2.61 -6.64
CA LEU A 67 -10.83 1.91 -7.42
C LEU A 67 -10.49 0.44 -7.73
N ARG A 68 -9.21 0.06 -7.67
CA ARG A 68 -8.74 -1.31 -7.91
C ARG A 68 -8.20 -1.95 -6.64
N ASP A 69 -7.05 -1.49 -6.16
CA ASP A 69 -6.35 -2.06 -5.01
C ASP A 69 -7.09 -1.81 -3.69
N GLY A 70 -7.62 -0.58 -3.54
CA GLY A 70 -8.50 -0.23 -2.42
C GLY A 70 -9.78 -1.06 -2.42
N ASN A 71 -10.44 -1.18 -3.57
CA ASN A 71 -11.66 -1.98 -3.73
C ASN A 71 -11.45 -3.47 -3.38
N GLN A 72 -10.29 -4.04 -3.72
CA GLN A 72 -9.95 -5.43 -3.42
C GLN A 72 -9.76 -5.68 -1.91
N SER A 73 -9.47 -4.63 -1.14
CA SER A 73 -9.25 -4.72 0.30
C SER A 73 -10.54 -4.63 1.13
N LEU A 74 -11.68 -4.32 0.50
CA LEU A 74 -12.97 -4.21 1.17
C LEU A 74 -13.58 -5.61 1.42
N PRO A 75 -14.18 -5.85 2.60
CA PRO A 75 -14.97 -7.06 2.84
C PRO A 75 -16.12 -7.20 1.84
N ASP A 76 -16.81 -6.09 1.59
CA ASP A 76 -17.86 -5.96 0.58
C ASP A 76 -17.35 -5.06 -0.55
N PRO A 77 -17.08 -5.61 -1.75
CA PRO A 77 -16.60 -4.82 -2.88
C PRO A 77 -17.59 -3.71 -3.29
N MET A 78 -17.07 -2.59 -3.81
CA MET A 78 -17.89 -1.51 -4.32
C MET A 78 -18.74 -1.96 -5.52
N SER A 79 -20.00 -1.56 -5.50
CA SER A 79 -20.88 -1.62 -6.67
C SER A 79 -20.39 -0.68 -7.78
N VAL A 80 -20.84 -0.93 -9.02
CA VAL A 80 -20.50 -0.08 -10.18
C VAL A 80 -20.91 1.38 -9.94
N ALA A 81 -22.07 1.63 -9.33
CA ALA A 81 -22.52 2.99 -9.02
C ALA A 81 -21.57 3.72 -8.05
N GLN A 82 -21.14 3.02 -6.99
CA GLN A 82 -20.17 3.57 -6.03
C GLN A 82 -18.81 3.83 -6.67
N LYS A 83 -18.33 2.92 -7.54
CA LYS A 83 -17.08 3.13 -8.30
C LYS A 83 -17.16 4.39 -9.17
N LYS A 84 -18.29 4.63 -9.83
CA LYS A 84 -18.51 5.84 -10.65
C LYS A 84 -18.51 7.10 -9.81
N GLU A 85 -19.23 7.12 -8.69
CA GLU A 85 -19.24 8.27 -7.77
C GLU A 85 -17.84 8.57 -7.24
N TYR A 86 -17.11 7.54 -6.84
CA TYR A 86 -15.76 7.67 -6.31
C TYR A 86 -14.78 8.17 -7.38
N PHE A 87 -14.89 7.68 -8.62
CA PHE A 87 -14.11 8.16 -9.76
C PHE A 87 -14.28 9.67 -10.00
N HIS A 88 -15.53 10.15 -10.05
CA HIS A 88 -15.80 11.58 -10.19
C HIS A 88 -15.26 12.38 -9.01
N LYS A 89 -15.30 11.82 -7.80
CA LYS A 89 -14.73 12.45 -6.61
C LYS A 89 -13.21 12.59 -6.70
N LEU A 90 -12.50 11.58 -7.20
CA LEU A 90 -11.05 11.64 -7.43
C LEU A 90 -10.68 12.71 -8.46
N ILE A 91 -11.45 12.82 -9.54
CA ILE A 91 -11.29 13.88 -10.54
C ILE A 91 -11.49 15.26 -9.90
N ASN A 92 -12.56 15.43 -9.10
CA ASN A 92 -12.88 16.69 -8.43
C ASN A 92 -11.81 17.11 -7.39
N ILE A 93 -11.14 16.15 -6.75
CA ILE A 93 -10.01 16.42 -5.86
C ILE A 93 -8.78 16.91 -6.64
N GLY A 94 -8.67 16.55 -7.92
CA GLY A 94 -7.59 16.96 -8.82
C GLY A 94 -6.55 15.87 -9.11
N PHE A 95 -6.88 14.59 -8.88
CA PHE A 95 -6.00 13.50 -9.31
C PHE A 95 -5.90 13.45 -10.84
N LYS A 96 -4.67 13.29 -11.33
CA LYS A 96 -4.37 13.24 -12.78
C LYS A 96 -4.00 11.85 -13.27
N GLU A 97 -3.73 10.92 -12.37
CA GLU A 97 -3.52 9.51 -12.70
C GLU A 97 -4.41 8.68 -11.78
N ILE A 98 -5.24 7.81 -12.35
CA ILE A 98 -6.21 6.99 -11.61
C ILE A 98 -6.15 5.55 -12.14
N GLU A 99 -5.84 4.60 -11.26
CA GLU A 99 -5.94 3.16 -11.55
C GLU A 99 -7.39 2.69 -11.33
N VAL A 100 -8.04 2.27 -12.40
CA VAL A 100 -9.50 2.03 -12.40
C VAL A 100 -9.88 0.56 -12.24
N SER A 101 -9.07 -0.38 -12.73
CA SER A 101 -9.53 -1.77 -12.87
C SER A 101 -8.43 -2.77 -13.24
N PHE A 102 -8.81 -4.06 -13.23
CA PHE A 102 -8.10 -5.16 -13.87
C PHE A 102 -8.99 -5.79 -14.96
N PRO A 103 -9.03 -5.23 -16.18
CA PRO A 103 -10.05 -5.53 -17.19
C PRO A 103 -10.02 -6.97 -17.71
N SER A 104 -8.86 -7.63 -17.69
CA SER A 104 -8.74 -9.03 -18.14
C SER A 104 -9.17 -10.05 -17.05
N ALA A 105 -9.62 -9.59 -15.88
CA ALA A 105 -10.02 -10.48 -14.79
C ALA A 105 -11.54 -10.62 -14.65
N SER A 106 -12.32 -9.64 -15.10
CA SER A 106 -13.77 -9.62 -14.96
C SER A 106 -14.43 -8.69 -15.99
N GLN A 107 -15.57 -9.12 -16.54
CA GLN A 107 -16.38 -8.32 -17.45
C GLN A 107 -16.83 -7.00 -16.79
N THR A 108 -17.22 -7.02 -15.51
CA THR A 108 -17.65 -5.83 -14.78
C THR A 108 -16.53 -4.78 -14.68
N ASP A 109 -15.29 -5.23 -14.54
CA ASP A 109 -14.12 -4.35 -14.50
C ASP A 109 -13.78 -3.83 -15.90
N PHE A 110 -13.95 -4.64 -16.94
CA PHE A 110 -13.85 -4.19 -18.33
C PHE A 110 -14.87 -3.08 -18.64
N ASP A 111 -16.14 -3.28 -18.29
CA ASP A 111 -17.21 -2.32 -18.52
C ASP A 111 -16.98 -1.00 -17.78
N PHE A 112 -16.48 -1.08 -16.53
CA PHE A 112 -16.09 0.10 -15.77
C PHE A 112 -14.87 0.82 -16.39
N THR A 113 -13.92 0.08 -16.95
CA THR A 113 -12.76 0.66 -17.65
C THR A 113 -13.21 1.48 -18.85
N ARG A 114 -14.14 0.94 -19.65
CA ARG A 114 -14.71 1.65 -20.81
C ARG A 114 -15.43 2.91 -20.37
N TYR A 115 -16.28 2.80 -19.35
CA TYR A 115 -16.94 3.97 -18.76
C TYR A 115 -15.92 5.03 -18.31
N ALA A 116 -14.85 4.63 -17.62
CA ALA A 116 -13.83 5.57 -17.13
C ALA A 116 -13.08 6.26 -18.28
N VAL A 117 -12.73 5.53 -19.34
CA VAL A 117 -12.07 6.11 -20.54
C VAL A 117 -12.97 7.12 -21.25
N GLU A 118 -14.27 6.85 -21.33
CA GLU A 118 -15.24 7.74 -21.99
C GLU A 118 -15.60 8.99 -21.17
N ASN A 119 -15.48 8.92 -19.84
CA ASN A 119 -15.90 9.99 -18.92
C ASN A 119 -14.72 10.71 -18.24
N ALA A 120 -13.49 10.29 -18.49
CA ALA A 120 -12.29 10.97 -18.01
C ALA A 120 -12.09 12.29 -18.77
N PRO A 121 -11.73 13.38 -18.08
CA PRO A 121 -11.20 14.58 -18.72
C PRO A 121 -9.90 14.30 -19.48
N ASP A 122 -9.60 15.08 -20.51
CA ASP A 122 -8.38 14.94 -21.33
C ASP A 122 -7.07 15.04 -20.54
N ASP A 123 -7.09 15.68 -19.36
CA ASP A 123 -5.94 15.85 -18.49
C ASP A 123 -5.80 14.76 -17.41
N VAL A 124 -6.63 13.71 -17.46
CA VAL A 124 -6.61 12.57 -16.54
C VAL A 124 -6.19 11.29 -17.28
N GLY A 125 -5.06 10.73 -16.86
CA GLY A 125 -4.59 9.43 -17.30
C GLY A 125 -5.28 8.28 -16.57
N ILE A 126 -5.88 7.37 -17.33
CA ILE A 126 -6.47 6.13 -16.81
C ILE A 126 -5.47 4.99 -16.86
N GLN A 127 -5.21 4.35 -15.72
CA GLN A 127 -4.35 3.18 -15.60
C GLN A 127 -5.20 1.92 -15.38
N CYS A 128 -4.83 0.84 -16.07
CA CYS A 128 -5.36 -0.50 -15.81
C CYS A 128 -4.22 -1.46 -15.51
N LEU A 129 -4.43 -2.41 -14.60
CA LEU A 129 -3.45 -3.46 -14.32
C LEU A 129 -3.66 -4.62 -15.30
N VAL A 130 -2.57 -5.27 -15.73
CA VAL A 130 -2.65 -6.56 -16.44
C VAL A 130 -1.53 -7.49 -16.01
N GLN A 131 -1.79 -8.79 -15.91
CA GLN A 131 -0.74 -9.78 -15.71
C GLN A 131 0.12 -9.90 -16.97
N SER A 132 1.40 -10.24 -16.81
CA SER A 132 2.36 -10.43 -17.90
C SER A 132 2.15 -11.73 -18.71
N ARG A 133 0.91 -12.05 -19.06
CA ARG A 133 0.53 -13.16 -19.94
C ARG A 133 0.00 -12.59 -21.24
N GLU A 134 0.51 -13.06 -22.37
CA GLU A 134 0.23 -12.47 -23.69
C GLU A 134 -1.28 -12.38 -24.01
N HIS A 135 -2.06 -13.42 -23.70
CA HIS A 135 -3.50 -13.42 -23.96
C HIS A 135 -4.26 -12.37 -23.14
N LEU A 136 -3.83 -12.12 -21.90
CA LEU A 136 -4.42 -11.10 -21.02
C LEU A 136 -4.01 -9.69 -21.43
N ILE A 137 -2.76 -9.52 -21.90
CA ILE A 137 -2.28 -8.21 -22.40
C ILE A 137 -3.07 -7.78 -23.64
N LYS A 138 -3.41 -8.71 -24.53
CA LYS A 138 -4.16 -8.40 -25.77
C LYS A 138 -5.64 -8.13 -25.52
N GLU A 139 -6.22 -8.67 -24.46
CA GLU A 139 -7.66 -8.66 -24.20
C GLU A 139 -8.28 -7.25 -24.06
N PRO A 140 -7.68 -6.29 -23.34
CA PRO A 140 -8.20 -4.92 -23.25
C PRO A 140 -8.29 -4.18 -24.59
N TRP A 141 -7.48 -4.58 -25.59
CA TRP A 141 -7.34 -3.90 -26.88
C TRP A 141 -8.11 -4.56 -28.03
N LYS A 142 -8.85 -5.64 -27.76
CA LYS A 142 -9.55 -6.40 -28.81
C LYS A 142 -10.86 -5.77 -29.30
N HIS A 143 -11.36 -4.73 -28.63
CA HIS A 143 -12.66 -4.09 -28.87
C HIS A 143 -12.55 -2.57 -28.74
#